data_AF-A0A5N6J4W5-F1
#
_entry.id   AF-A0A5N6J4W5-F1
#
_cell.length_a   1.000
_cell.length_b   1.000
_cell.length_c   1.000
_cell.angle_alpha   90.00
_cell.angle_beta   90.00
_cell.angle_gamma   90.00
#
_symmetry.space_group_name_H-M   'P 1'
#
loop_
_entity.id
_entity.type
_entity.pdbx_description
1 polymer ?
#
loop_
_entity_poly.entity_id
_entity_poly.type
_entity_poly.pdbx_seq_one_letter_code
_entity_poly.pdbx_strand_id
1 'polypeptide(L)'
;MSTPLRAFSRVLGLIGKSNQKYTLLDPLLQHKDKPCNGWIAARENDPMVQFVIKQPNDDDSPEWPDFTKEMEMQELFRRSHYIRQMADVILPSLDSEPPC
;
A
#
# COMPACT_ATOMS: atom_id res chain seq x y z
N MET A 1 24.17 -3.72 -20.88
CA MET A 1 24.34 -4.55 -19.66
C MET A 1 23.18 -4.22 -18.74
N SER A 2 22.37 -5.24 -18.40
CA SER A 2 21.11 -5.09 -17.66
C SER A 2 21.39 -4.72 -16.20
N THR A 3 20.72 -3.69 -15.71
CA THR A 3 20.74 -3.24 -14.31
C THR A 3 20.29 -4.38 -13.39
N PRO A 4 20.94 -4.61 -12.24
CA PRO A 4 20.58 -5.73 -11.38
C PRO A 4 19.24 -5.43 -10.72
N LEU A 5 18.24 -6.24 -11.05
CA LEU A 5 16.99 -6.35 -10.30
C LEU A 5 17.38 -6.70 -8.86
N ARG A 6 17.25 -5.72 -7.96
CA ARG A 6 17.39 -5.93 -6.51
C ARG A 6 16.60 -7.17 -6.15
N ALA A 7 17.28 -8.09 -5.47
CA ALA A 7 16.74 -9.36 -5.02
C ALA A 7 15.41 -9.13 -4.31
N PHE A 8 14.31 -9.59 -4.92
CA PHE A 8 12.98 -9.55 -4.34
C PHE A 8 12.94 -10.49 -3.14
N SER A 9 13.17 -9.95 -1.95
CA SER A 9 12.88 -10.62 -0.68
C SER A 9 11.38 -10.92 -0.63
N ARG A 10 11.02 -12.21 -0.64
CA ARG A 10 9.69 -12.78 -0.35
C ARG A 10 8.52 -11.84 -0.73
N VAL A 11 8.22 -11.76 -2.03
CA VAL A 11 7.16 -10.90 -2.58
C VAL A 11 5.83 -11.19 -1.89
N LEU A 12 5.39 -10.27 -1.02
CA LEU A 12 4.04 -10.32 -0.50
C LEU A 12 3.08 -9.91 -1.62
N GLY A 13 2.25 -10.85 -2.05
CA GLY A 13 1.17 -10.60 -3.01
C GLY A 13 -0.06 -10.08 -2.28
N LEU A 14 -0.55 -8.92 -2.69
CA LEU A 14 -1.77 -8.31 -2.16
C LEU A 14 -2.85 -8.30 -3.25
N ILE A 15 -4.10 -8.55 -2.86
CA ILE A 15 -5.24 -8.53 -3.77
C ILE A 15 -6.16 -7.40 -3.32
N GLY A 16 -6.34 -6.41 -4.19
CA GLY A 16 -7.30 -5.34 -3.94
C GLY A 16 -8.73 -5.78 -4.26
N LYS A 17 -9.70 -5.01 -3.77
CA LYS A 17 -11.14 -5.22 -4.00
C LYS A 17 -11.50 -5.24 -5.49
N SER A 18 -10.71 -4.57 -6.33
CA SER A 18 -10.85 -4.62 -7.79
C SER A 18 -10.39 -5.93 -8.45
N ASN A 19 -9.92 -6.92 -7.66
CA ASN A 19 -9.17 -8.11 -8.09
C ASN A 19 -7.81 -7.80 -8.75
N GLN A 20 -7.35 -6.55 -8.71
CA GLN A 20 -5.98 -6.20 -9.06
C GLN A 20 -5.02 -6.83 -8.05
N LYS A 21 -3.98 -7.47 -8.57
CA LYS A 21 -2.88 -8.01 -7.77
C LYS A 21 -1.70 -7.06 -7.76
N TYR A 22 -1.14 -6.89 -6.56
CA TYR A 22 -0.03 -6.01 -6.28
C TYR A 22 1.12 -6.81 -5.66
N THR A 23 2.31 -6.50 -6.11
CA THR A 23 3.58 -7.00 -5.59
C THR A 23 4.16 -5.91 -4.69
N LEU A 24 4.26 -6.18 -3.38
CA LEU A 24 4.94 -5.27 -2.46
C LEU A 24 6.44 -5.23 -2.77
N LEU A 25 7.03 -4.04 -2.84
CA LEU A 25 8.43 -3.84 -3.23
C LEU A 25 9.29 -3.41 -2.03
N ASP A 26 9.26 -2.12 -1.72
CA ASP A 26 10.11 -1.48 -0.71
C ASP A 26 9.23 -0.63 0.23
N PRO A 27 9.57 -0.53 1.52
CA PRO A 27 8.94 0.44 2.41
C PRO A 27 9.22 1.87 1.95
N LEU A 28 8.19 2.73 2.01
CA LEU A 28 8.28 4.12 1.54
C LEU A 28 9.07 4.99 2.51
N LEU A 29 8.91 4.75 3.82
CA LEU A 29 9.60 5.45 4.90
C LEU A 29 9.97 4.45 5.99
N GLN A 30 11.26 4.28 6.26
CA GLN A 30 11.75 3.55 7.43
C GLN A 30 12.18 4.56 8.51
N HIS A 31 11.42 4.59 9.60
CA HIS A 31 11.83 5.27 10.82
C HIS A 31 12.29 4.23 11.83
N LYS A 32 13.44 4.45 12.48
CA LYS A 32 14.02 3.49 13.43
C LYS A 32 13.09 3.17 14.60
N ASP A 33 12.21 4.10 14.94
CA ASP A 33 11.38 4.05 16.14
C ASP A 33 9.87 3.95 15.82
N LYS A 34 9.49 3.74 14.55
CA LYS A 34 8.09 3.61 14.14
C LYS A 34 7.88 2.49 13.13
N PRO A 35 6.78 1.72 13.25
CA PRO A 35 6.43 0.73 12.24
C PRO A 35 6.21 1.40 10.88
N CYS A 36 6.62 0.72 9.82
CA CYS A 36 6.37 1.19 8.47
C CYS A 36 4.88 1.04 8.16
N ASN A 37 4.22 2.13 7.77
CA ASN A 37 2.80 2.11 7.40
C ASN A 37 2.56 2.38 5.90
N GLY A 38 3.61 2.40 5.09
CA GLY A 38 3.50 2.67 3.66
C GLY A 38 4.58 2.01 2.82
N TRP A 39 4.22 1.46 1.67
CA TRP A 39 5.11 0.75 0.76
C TRP A 39 4.90 1.17 -0.68
N ILE A 40 5.97 1.05 -1.46
CA ILE A 40 5.90 1.01 -2.92
C ILE A 40 5.44 -0.39 -3.31
N ALA A 41 4.48 -0.47 -4.22
CA ALA A 41 4.03 -1.71 -4.83
C ALA A 41 3.98 -1.55 -6.34
N ALA A 42 4.03 -2.67 -7.06
CA ALA A 42 3.81 -2.69 -8.50
C ALA A 42 2.63 -3.61 -8.85
N ARG A 43 1.99 -3.35 -9.99
CA ARG A 43 1.01 -4.27 -10.56
C ARG A 43 1.72 -5.58 -10.94
N GLU A 44 1.17 -6.72 -10.53
CA GLU A 44 1.79 -8.05 -10.75
C GLU A 44 2.14 -8.31 -12.22
N ASN A 45 1.23 -7.94 -13.14
CA ASN A 45 1.38 -8.18 -14.58
C ASN A 45 2.09 -7.04 -15.33
N ASP A 46 2.37 -5.91 -14.68
CA ASP A 46 3.02 -4.76 -15.30
C ASP A 46 3.82 -3.97 -14.25
N PRO A 47 5.09 -4.35 -14.01
CA PRO A 47 5.93 -3.74 -13.00
C PRO A 47 6.21 -2.25 -13.21
N MET A 48 5.92 -1.70 -14.40
CA MET A 48 6.09 -0.27 -14.69
C MET A 48 4.98 0.56 -14.05
N VAL A 49 3.84 -0.04 -13.71
CA VAL A 49 2.74 0.62 -13.01
C VAL A 49 2.95 0.46 -11.51
N GLN A 50 3.39 1.54 -10.87
CA GLN A 50 3.67 1.59 -9.44
C GLN A 50 2.55 2.28 -8.65
N PHE A 51 2.39 1.84 -7.42
CA PHE A 51 1.40 2.31 -6.46
C PHE A 51 2.06 2.56 -5.10
N VAL A 52 1.39 3.36 -4.27
CA VAL A 52 1.68 3.43 -2.85
C VAL A 52 0.56 2.71 -2.10
N ILE A 53 0.92 1.71 -1.32
CA ILE A 53 0.02 1.03 -0.38
C ILE A 53 0.26 1.63 0.99
N LYS A 54 -0.82 2.05 1.66
CA LYS A 54 -0.78 2.57 3.02
C LYS A 54 -1.67 1.72 3.91
N GLN A 55 -1.18 1.37 5.09
CA GLN A 55 -1.97 0.71 6.12
C GLN A 55 -2.31 1.69 7.26
N PRO A 56 -3.33 1.39 8.07
CA PRO A 56 -3.57 2.13 9.31
C PRO A 56 -2.35 2.12 10.23
N ASN A 57 -2.20 3.15 11.06
CA ASN A 57 -1.13 3.17 12.07
C ASN A 57 -1.60 2.45 13.34
N ASP A 58 -0.76 1.58 13.90
CA ASP A 58 -1.07 0.88 15.16
C ASP A 58 -1.04 1.80 16.38
N ASP A 59 -0.37 2.97 16.26
CA ASP A 59 -0.43 4.00 17.30
C ASP A 59 -1.80 4.69 17.37
N ASP A 60 -2.63 4.56 16.33
CA ASP A 60 -4.00 5.10 16.36
C ASP A 60 -4.89 4.20 17.24
N SER A 61 -6.03 4.73 17.70
CA SER A 61 -7.02 3.92 18.43
C SER A 61 -7.44 2.70 17.59
N PRO A 62 -7.94 1.59 18.19
CA PRO A 62 -8.26 0.35 17.46
C PRO A 62 -9.25 0.47 16.29
N GLU A 63 -9.97 1.60 16.21
CA GLU A 63 -10.91 1.92 15.13
C GLU A 63 -10.28 2.79 14.03
N TRP A 64 -8.99 3.13 14.17
CA TRP A 64 -8.20 3.97 13.29
C TRP A 64 -8.97 5.21 12.78
N PRO A 65 -9.41 6.11 13.68
CA PRO A 65 -10.31 7.21 13.31
C PRO A 65 -9.69 8.13 12.25
N ASP A 66 -8.39 8.39 12.32
CA ASP A 66 -7.69 9.24 11.35
C ASP A 66 -7.57 8.55 9.99
N PHE A 67 -7.26 7.25 9.96
CA PHE A 67 -7.25 6.47 8.73
C PHE A 67 -8.64 6.36 8.10
N THR A 68 -9.68 6.15 8.92
CA THR A 68 -11.08 6.12 8.46
C THR A 68 -11.47 7.44 7.81
N LYS A 69 -11.13 8.56 8.45
CA LYS A 69 -11.35 9.90 7.88
C LYS A 69 -10.58 10.12 6.58
N GLU A 70 -9.34 9.63 6.48
CA GLU A 70 -8.57 9.68 5.23
C GLU A 70 -9.28 8.93 4.11
N MET A 71 -9.79 7.72 4.39
CA MET A 71 -10.56 6.92 3.42
C MET A 71 -11.86 7.64 2.97
N GLU A 72 -12.59 8.26 3.90
CA GLU A 72 -13.78 9.07 3.58
C GLU A 72 -13.46 10.26 2.68
N MET A 73 -12.37 10.97 2.97
CA MET A 73 -11.93 12.11 2.18
C MET A 73 -11.46 11.69 0.78
N GLN A 74 -10.79 10.55 0.67
CA GLN A 74 -10.42 9.96 -0.62
C GLN A 74 -11.65 9.66 -1.48
N GLU A 75 -12.69 9.09 -0.89
CA GLU A 75 -13.95 8.82 -1.61
C GLU A 75 -14.67 10.12 -1.99
N LEU A 76 -14.71 11.11 -1.09
CA LEU A 76 -15.30 12.43 -1.36
C LEU A 76 -14.63 13.12 -2.56
N PHE A 77 -13.30 13.01 -2.66
CA PHE A 77 -12.51 13.65 -3.72
C PHE A 77 -12.17 12.75 -4.90
N ARG A 78 -12.78 11.56 -5.03
CA ARG A 78 -12.46 10.58 -6.08
C ARG A 78 -12.52 11.11 -7.52
N ARG A 79 -13.28 12.20 -7.76
CA ARG A 79 -13.44 12.85 -9.08
C ARG A 79 -12.49 14.04 -9.30
N SER A 80 -11.72 14.43 -8.30
CA SER A 80 -10.76 15.52 -8.43
C SER A 80 -9.55 15.05 -9.22
N HIS A 81 -9.16 15.83 -10.24
CA HIS A 81 -7.92 15.60 -11.00
C HIS A 81 -6.69 16.20 -10.30
N TYR A 82 -6.88 17.04 -9.28
CA TYR A 82 -5.81 17.73 -8.56
C TYR A 82 -5.41 17.01 -7.27
N ILE A 83 -6.17 15.98 -6.88
CA ILE A 83 -5.92 15.20 -5.66
C ILE A 83 -5.53 13.79 -6.09
N ARG A 84 -4.50 13.23 -5.43
CA ARG A 84 -4.10 11.84 -5.65
C ARG A 84 -5.27 10.93 -5.33
N GLN A 85 -5.63 10.09 -6.29
CA GLN A 85 -6.77 9.18 -6.17
C GLN A 85 -6.38 7.88 -5.46
N MET A 86 -7.28 7.39 -4.61
CA MET A 86 -7.26 6.02 -4.14
C MET A 86 -7.63 5.07 -5.30
N ALA A 87 -6.67 4.26 -5.72
CA ALA A 87 -6.86 3.36 -6.86
C ALA A 87 -7.65 2.09 -6.50
N ASP A 88 -7.51 1.62 -5.27
CA ASP A 88 -8.10 0.37 -4.79
C ASP A 88 -8.09 0.33 -3.26
N VAL A 89 -8.76 -0.67 -2.70
CA VAL A 89 -8.75 -0.98 -1.26
C VAL A 89 -8.33 -2.43 -1.08
N ILE A 90 -7.31 -2.66 -0.26
CA ILE A 90 -6.87 -4.01 0.11
C ILE A 90 -7.63 -4.40 1.37
N LEU A 91 -8.38 -5.49 1.29
CA LEU A 91 -9.06 -6.03 2.47
C LEU A 91 -8.05 -6.81 3.32
N PRO A 92 -8.21 -6.82 4.66
CA PRO A 92 -7.39 -7.66 5.50
C PRO A 92 -7.56 -9.12 5.06
N SER A 93 -6.48 -9.74 4.57
CA SER A 93 -6.43 -11.20 4.51
C SER A 93 -6.13 -11.70 5.92
N LEU A 94 -6.79 -12.76 6.37
CA LEU A 94 -6.63 -13.30 7.73
C LEU A 94 -5.18 -13.74 8.05
N ASP A 95 -4.30 -13.86 7.05
CA ASP A 95 -3.07 -14.66 7.14
C ASP A 95 -1.78 -13.92 6.74
N SER A 96 -1.76 -12.58 6.60
CA SER A 96 -0.54 -11.92 6.11
C SER A 96 -0.33 -10.52 6.64
N GLU A 97 0.40 -10.41 7.75
CA GLU A 97 1.06 -9.16 8.14
C GLU A 97 2.29 -8.96 7.24
N PRO A 98 2.48 -7.78 6.62
CA PRO A 98 3.64 -7.53 5.78
C PRO A 98 4.94 -7.49 6.59
N PRO A 99 6.03 -8.11 6.10
CA PRO A 99 7.32 -8.03 6.77
C PRO A 99 7.86 -6.60 6.72
N CYS A 100 8.33 -6.10 7.88
CA CYS A 100 9.11 -4.87 8.00
C CYS A 100 10.56 -5.06 7.53
#